data_AF-A0A926ZMM8-F1
#
_entry.id   AF-A0A926ZMM8-F1
#
_cell.length_a   1.000
_cell.length_b   1.000
_cell.length_c   1.000
_cell.angle_alpha   90.00
_cell.angle_beta   90.00
_cell.angle_gamma   90.00
#
_symmetry.space_group_name_H-M   'P 1'
#
loop_
_entity.id
_entity.type
_entity.pdbx_description
1 polymer ?
#
loop_
_entity_poly.entity_id
_entity_poly.type
_entity_poly.pdbx_seq_one_letter_code
_entity_poly.pdbx_strand_id
1 'polypeptide(L)'
;MNQINRVAIVGGTHGNEFTGAYLIQKFAQFPDLIARPSFETVTLLANPNAFAAGRRYVEKDLNRCFLKQDLQDPTLSSYEELQAKSIQDTLASNRDKQADFILDLHSSTANMGLTIILVNSHPLNLKLAAYLSQINPLVRVYRCSFKSIEENPFVNSLCELGFAIEVGPIAQRLLKAELFQQTEELISTVLDYIEGLNQGAIPSTNETLILYDHLSVVDYPKQQDGKIFGMIHPELQDKDYQALNPGDPIFITFDGKTIVYEGASTVWPIFINEAAYYEKGIAMCFTQRQQINI
;
A
#
# COMPACT_ATOMS: atom_id res chain seq x y z
N MET A 1 27.17 -0.52 2.57
CA MET A 1 25.75 -0.20 2.34
C MET A 1 25.72 1.12 1.59
N ASN A 2 24.92 1.25 0.53
CA ASN A 2 24.76 2.53 -0.14
C ASN A 2 23.96 3.44 0.80
N GLN A 3 24.50 4.62 1.08
CA GLN A 3 23.85 5.66 1.87
C GLN A 3 22.58 6.12 1.14
N ILE A 4 21.46 6.26 1.87
CA ILE A 4 20.22 6.82 1.35
C ILE A 4 20.34 8.33 1.46
N ASN A 5 20.38 9.06 0.34
CA ASN A 5 20.54 10.52 0.34
C ASN A 5 19.22 11.25 0.11
N ARG A 6 18.21 10.57 -0.45
CA ARG A 6 16.92 11.18 -0.75
C ARG A 6 15.74 10.23 -0.54
N VAL A 7 14.79 10.65 0.30
CA VAL A 7 13.55 9.91 0.60
C VAL A 7 12.36 10.70 0.04
N ALA A 8 11.51 10.05 -0.76
CA ALA A 8 10.27 10.62 -1.26
C ALA A 8 9.08 10.06 -0.49
N ILE A 9 8.25 10.96 0.05
CA ILE A 9 6.94 10.63 0.62
C ILE A 9 5.88 11.03 -0.38
N VAL A 10 5.18 10.05 -0.91
CA VAL A 10 4.13 10.21 -1.92
C VAL A 10 2.78 10.00 -1.27
N GLY A 11 1.85 10.91 -1.50
CA GLY A 11 0.49 10.80 -1.00
C GLY A 11 -0.52 11.27 -2.03
N GLY A 12 -1.77 10.82 -1.88
CA GLY A 12 -2.82 11.14 -2.86
C GLY A 12 -2.57 10.53 -4.23
N THR A 13 -1.90 9.37 -4.29
CA THR A 13 -1.85 8.51 -5.50
C THR A 13 -3.27 8.18 -5.94
N HIS A 14 -4.16 7.93 -4.98
CA HIS A 14 -5.61 7.98 -5.16
C HIS A 14 -6.19 9.23 -4.51
N GLY A 15 -6.92 10.04 -5.27
CA GLY A 15 -7.36 11.36 -4.82
C GLY A 15 -8.44 11.39 -3.73
N ASN A 16 -9.09 10.26 -3.45
CA ASN A 16 -10.09 10.13 -2.39
C ASN A 16 -9.54 9.46 -1.11
N GLU A 17 -8.25 9.16 -1.06
CA GLU A 17 -7.54 8.64 0.13
C GLU A 17 -6.88 9.83 0.86
N PHE A 18 -7.67 10.50 1.71
CA PHE A 18 -7.32 11.80 2.26
C PHE A 18 -6.14 11.78 3.23
N THR A 19 -5.90 10.70 3.96
CA THR A 19 -4.81 10.62 4.96
C THR A 19 -3.47 10.98 4.33
N GLY A 20 -3.07 10.29 3.26
CA GLY A 20 -1.81 10.55 2.57
C GLY A 20 -1.77 11.97 1.98
N ALA A 21 -2.82 12.38 1.27
CA ALA A 21 -2.87 13.70 0.61
C ALA A 21 -2.74 14.88 1.61
N TYR A 22 -3.40 14.81 2.76
CA TYR A 22 -3.31 15.85 3.78
C TYR A 22 -2.01 15.75 4.60
N LEU A 23 -1.39 14.58 4.75
CA LEU A 23 -0.04 14.47 5.32
C LEU A 23 0.98 15.20 4.44
N ILE A 24 0.90 15.07 3.12
CA ILE A 24 1.74 15.84 2.18
C ILE A 24 1.56 17.34 2.39
N GLN A 25 0.32 17.82 2.53
CA GLN A 25 0.06 19.24 2.80
C GLN A 25 0.61 19.68 4.17
N LYS A 26 0.48 18.83 5.20
CA LYS A 26 1.02 19.09 6.54
C LYS A 26 2.53 19.23 6.48
N PHE A 27 3.23 18.29 5.85
CA PHE A 27 4.69 18.32 5.76
C PHE A 27 5.21 19.46 4.90
N ALA A 28 4.46 19.91 3.89
CA ALA A 28 4.80 21.12 3.15
C ALA A 28 4.72 22.40 4.04
N GLN A 29 3.82 22.42 5.03
CA GLN A 29 3.71 23.53 5.98
C GLN A 29 4.69 23.42 7.16
N PHE A 30 5.02 22.20 7.56
CA PHE A 30 5.88 21.88 8.70
C PHE A 30 7.00 20.91 8.29
N PRO A 31 7.97 21.36 7.47
CA PRO A 31 9.00 20.49 6.90
C PRO A 31 9.92 19.88 7.96
N ASP A 32 10.10 20.55 9.10
CA ASP A 32 10.95 20.06 10.20
C ASP A 32 10.47 18.71 10.77
N LEU A 33 9.18 18.36 10.61
CA LEU A 33 8.62 17.08 11.07
C LEU A 33 9.23 15.87 10.34
N ILE A 34 9.66 16.06 9.10
CA ILE A 34 10.21 15.00 8.24
C ILE A 34 11.69 15.22 7.90
N ALA A 35 12.33 16.21 8.50
CA ALA A 35 13.74 16.50 8.28
C ALA A 35 14.61 15.54 9.08
N ARG A 36 15.67 15.02 8.46
CA ARG A 36 16.76 14.28 9.13
C ARG A 36 18.12 14.79 8.63
N PRO A 37 19.18 14.78 9.45
CA PRO A 37 20.45 15.40 9.08
C PRO A 37 21.15 14.75 7.88
N SER A 38 21.01 13.44 7.68
CA SER A 38 21.84 12.70 6.70
C SER A 38 21.26 12.59 5.29
N PHE A 39 20.00 13.00 5.06
CA PHE A 39 19.32 12.89 3.77
C PHE A 39 18.25 13.96 3.56
N GLU A 40 17.91 14.21 2.29
CA GLU A 40 16.78 15.09 1.91
C GLU A 40 15.46 14.30 1.95
N THR A 41 14.43 14.84 2.61
CA THR A 41 13.06 14.33 2.46
C THR A 41 12.26 15.25 1.55
N VAL A 42 11.67 14.69 0.50
CA VAL A 42 10.76 15.40 -0.41
C VAL A 42 9.35 14.84 -0.31
N THR A 43 8.36 15.68 -0.56
CA THR A 43 6.94 15.29 -0.57
C THR A 43 6.33 15.48 -1.95
N LEU A 44 5.39 14.60 -2.32
CA LEU A 44 4.73 14.64 -3.61
C LEU A 44 3.24 14.32 -3.47
N LEU A 45 2.39 15.23 -3.92
CA LEU A 45 0.97 14.95 -4.18
C LEU A 45 0.84 14.30 -5.56
N ALA A 46 0.66 12.98 -5.61
CA ALA A 46 0.80 12.21 -6.84
C ALA A 46 -0.32 12.46 -7.85
N ASN A 47 -1.59 12.56 -7.42
CA ASN A 47 -2.72 12.79 -8.32
C ASN A 47 -3.52 14.06 -7.94
N PRO A 48 -3.01 15.27 -8.27
CA PRO A 48 -3.64 16.52 -7.87
C PRO A 48 -5.04 16.72 -8.47
N ASN A 49 -5.31 16.26 -9.70
CA ASN A 49 -6.64 16.43 -10.31
C ASN A 49 -7.67 15.48 -9.68
N ALA A 50 -7.32 14.22 -9.42
CA ALA A 50 -8.22 13.30 -8.73
C ALA A 50 -8.47 13.78 -7.29
N PHE A 51 -7.44 14.31 -6.61
CA PHE A 51 -7.58 14.88 -5.27
C PHE A 51 -8.52 16.09 -5.27
N ALA A 52 -8.35 17.03 -6.19
CA ALA A 52 -9.25 18.18 -6.35
C ALA A 52 -10.70 17.76 -6.65
N ALA A 53 -10.89 16.65 -7.39
CA ALA A 53 -12.20 16.09 -7.69
C ALA A 53 -12.78 15.23 -6.56
N GLY A 54 -12.00 14.90 -5.51
CA GLY A 54 -12.37 13.94 -4.48
C GLY A 54 -12.68 12.54 -5.04
N ARG A 55 -11.97 12.12 -6.08
CA ARG A 55 -12.14 10.82 -6.74
C ARG A 55 -10.87 9.99 -6.61
N ARG A 56 -11.00 8.66 -6.77
CA ARG A 56 -9.84 7.77 -6.80
C ARG A 56 -8.87 8.15 -7.91
N TYR A 57 -9.41 8.33 -9.12
CA TYR A 57 -8.71 8.78 -10.32
C TYR A 57 -9.68 9.54 -11.24
N VAL A 58 -9.15 10.17 -12.29
CA VAL A 58 -9.92 10.89 -13.32
C VAL A 58 -10.27 9.98 -14.48
N GLU A 59 -9.27 9.33 -15.10
CA GLU A 59 -9.46 8.47 -16.29
C GLU A 59 -9.03 7.02 -16.04
N LYS A 60 -7.88 6.80 -15.41
CA LYS A 60 -7.34 5.46 -15.12
C LYS A 60 -6.71 5.42 -13.73
N ASP A 61 -6.71 4.25 -13.09
CA ASP A 61 -6.06 4.08 -11.79
C ASP A 61 -4.55 4.39 -11.89
N LEU A 62 -4.09 5.49 -11.27
CA LEU A 62 -2.69 5.93 -11.33
C LEU A 62 -1.74 4.84 -10.84
N ASN A 63 -2.12 4.11 -9.79
CA ASN A 63 -1.32 3.02 -9.25
C ASN A 63 -1.38 1.75 -10.11
N ARG A 64 -1.76 1.88 -11.39
CA ARG A 64 -1.64 0.86 -12.44
C ARG A 64 -0.89 1.37 -13.68
N CYS A 65 -0.28 2.56 -13.61
CA CYS A 65 0.34 3.25 -14.75
C CYS A 65 1.88 3.25 -14.73
N PHE A 66 2.52 2.51 -13.81
CA PHE A 66 3.99 2.50 -13.66
C PHE A 66 4.68 1.26 -14.26
N LEU A 67 4.02 0.53 -15.15
CA LEU A 67 4.70 -0.51 -15.91
C LEU A 67 5.80 0.12 -16.77
N LYS A 68 6.98 -0.50 -16.79
CA LYS A 68 8.16 0.04 -17.48
C LYS A 68 7.90 0.32 -18.96
N GLN A 69 7.13 -0.56 -19.62
CA GLN A 69 6.75 -0.39 -21.03
C GLN A 69 5.79 0.80 -21.22
N ASP A 70 4.82 0.98 -20.32
CA ASP A 70 3.82 2.05 -20.39
C ASP A 70 4.46 3.43 -20.18
N LEU A 71 5.43 3.51 -19.27
CA LEU A 71 6.18 4.75 -19.01
C LEU A 71 6.99 5.21 -20.24
N GLN A 72 7.38 4.29 -21.12
CA GLN A 72 8.13 4.58 -22.35
C GLN A 72 7.24 4.69 -23.60
N ASP A 73 5.96 4.34 -23.51
CA ASP A 73 5.04 4.34 -24.65
C ASP A 73 4.50 5.76 -24.91
N PRO A 74 4.89 6.44 -26.02
CA PRO A 74 4.42 7.80 -26.31
C PRO A 74 2.94 7.88 -26.70
N THR A 75 2.27 6.75 -26.98
CA THR A 75 0.86 6.72 -27.37
C THR A 75 -0.09 6.82 -26.18
N LEU A 76 0.37 6.41 -24.99
CA LEU A 76 -0.38 6.55 -23.74
C LEU A 76 -0.46 8.01 -23.31
N SER A 77 -1.68 8.52 -23.28
CA SER A 77 -1.99 9.96 -23.21
C SER A 77 -3.16 10.29 -22.28
N SER A 78 -3.72 9.32 -21.54
CA SER A 78 -4.64 9.64 -20.46
C SER A 78 -3.92 10.44 -19.37
N TYR A 79 -4.68 11.19 -18.59
CA TYR A 79 -4.16 12.05 -17.55
C TYR A 79 -3.27 11.28 -16.56
N GLU A 80 -3.71 10.13 -16.05
CA GLU A 80 -2.90 9.34 -15.13
C GLU A 80 -1.66 8.71 -15.77
N GLU A 81 -1.68 8.37 -17.06
CA GLU A 81 -0.50 7.87 -17.77
C GLU A 81 0.54 8.97 -17.99
N LEU A 82 0.10 10.18 -18.34
CA LEU A 82 0.98 11.35 -18.42
C LEU A 82 1.51 11.75 -17.02
N GLN A 83 0.66 11.65 -16.00
CA GLN A 83 1.05 11.90 -14.62
C GLN A 83 2.11 10.89 -14.14
N ALA A 84 1.96 9.60 -14.44
CA ALA A 84 2.94 8.57 -14.10
C ALA A 84 4.32 8.86 -14.73
N LYS A 85 4.36 9.29 -15.99
CA LYS A 85 5.60 9.74 -16.67
C LYS A 85 6.22 10.95 -15.98
N SER A 86 5.41 11.95 -15.62
CA SER A 86 5.89 13.13 -14.88
C SER A 86 6.45 12.78 -13.50
N ILE A 87 5.83 11.82 -12.80
CA ILE A 87 6.31 11.32 -11.51
C ILE A 87 7.62 10.56 -11.69
N GLN A 88 7.74 9.70 -12.71
CA GLN A 88 8.99 9.03 -13.05
C GLN A 88 10.12 10.04 -13.28
N ASP A 89 9.87 11.10 -14.05
CA ASP A 89 10.87 12.13 -14.31
C ASP A 89 11.32 12.86 -13.03
N THR A 90 10.39 13.07 -12.10
CA THR A 90 10.61 13.77 -10.84
C THR A 90 11.36 12.92 -9.81
N LEU A 91 11.08 11.61 -9.75
CA LEU A 91 11.55 10.72 -8.70
C LEU A 91 12.65 9.74 -9.15
N ALA A 92 12.76 9.42 -10.44
CA ALA A 92 13.64 8.35 -10.91
C ALA A 92 14.59 8.76 -12.05
N SER A 93 14.14 9.52 -13.05
CA SER A 93 14.96 9.79 -14.25
C SER A 93 16.01 10.88 -14.04
N ASN A 94 15.78 11.84 -13.15
CA ASN A 94 16.71 12.93 -12.89
C ASN A 94 17.81 12.46 -11.92
N ARG A 95 19.03 12.20 -12.42
CA ARG A 95 20.15 11.66 -11.61
C ARG A 95 20.46 12.47 -10.35
N ASP A 96 20.36 13.80 -10.40
CA ASP A 96 20.65 14.66 -9.25
C ASP A 96 19.49 14.70 -8.24
N LYS A 97 18.31 14.24 -8.65
CA LYS A 97 17.07 14.24 -7.86
C LYS A 97 16.42 12.87 -7.86
N GLN A 98 17.19 11.80 -7.98
CA GLN A 98 16.65 10.45 -7.89
C GLN A 98 16.32 10.15 -6.43
N ALA A 99 15.16 9.58 -6.16
CA ALA A 99 14.82 9.07 -4.85
C ALA A 99 15.54 7.74 -4.62
N ASP A 100 16.21 7.63 -3.48
CA ASP A 100 16.84 6.39 -3.01
C ASP A 100 15.85 5.52 -2.22
N PHE A 101 14.72 6.10 -1.78
CA PHE A 101 13.66 5.42 -1.05
C PHE A 101 12.30 6.08 -1.31
N ILE A 102 11.25 5.30 -1.61
CA ILE A 102 9.89 5.81 -1.84
C ILE A 102 8.89 5.22 -0.85
N LEU A 103 8.24 6.08 -0.05
CA LEU A 103 7.05 5.76 0.74
C LEU A 103 5.80 6.22 -0.02
N ASP A 104 4.89 5.31 -0.32
CA ASP A 104 3.57 5.66 -0.91
C ASP A 104 2.47 5.48 0.13
N LEU A 105 1.67 6.51 0.37
CA LEU A 105 0.67 6.55 1.44
C LEU A 105 -0.73 6.27 0.89
N HIS A 106 -1.35 5.23 1.42
CA HIS A 106 -2.68 4.77 1.04
C HIS A 106 -3.65 4.75 2.21
N SER A 107 -4.95 4.70 1.90
CA SER A 107 -5.97 4.36 2.87
C SER A 107 -7.00 3.40 2.26
N SER A 108 -7.52 2.49 3.08
CA SER A 108 -8.48 1.47 2.65
C SER A 108 -9.76 1.54 3.48
N THR A 109 -10.89 1.21 2.86
CA THR A 109 -12.16 1.02 3.59
C THR A 109 -12.19 -0.30 4.37
N ALA A 110 -11.33 -1.26 4.01
CA ALA A 110 -11.17 -2.53 4.71
C ALA A 110 -10.45 -2.35 6.05
N ASN A 111 -10.62 -3.28 6.99
CA ASN A 111 -10.06 -3.19 8.34
C ASN A 111 -8.57 -3.60 8.39
N MET A 112 -7.78 -3.02 7.50
CA MET A 112 -6.36 -3.34 7.30
C MET A 112 -5.47 -2.99 8.49
N GLY A 113 -5.90 -2.09 9.38
CA GLY A 113 -5.04 -1.50 10.40
C GLY A 113 -3.86 -0.75 9.77
N LEU A 114 -2.75 -0.62 10.50
CA LEU A 114 -1.49 -0.14 9.96
C LEU A 114 -0.78 -1.27 9.21
N THR A 115 -0.60 -1.13 7.91
CA THR A 115 -0.02 -2.18 7.08
C THR A 115 1.13 -1.65 6.23
N ILE A 116 2.27 -2.35 6.28
CA ILE A 116 3.36 -2.18 5.32
C ILE A 116 3.12 -3.12 4.14
N ILE A 117 3.08 -2.57 2.92
CA ILE A 117 2.94 -3.35 1.68
C ILE A 117 4.29 -3.39 0.97
N LEU A 118 4.95 -4.53 1.08
CA LEU A 118 6.20 -4.83 0.39
C LEU A 118 5.91 -5.29 -1.05
N VAL A 119 6.53 -4.63 -2.03
CA VAL A 119 6.41 -4.97 -3.46
C VAL A 119 7.64 -5.72 -4.01
N ASN A 120 8.65 -5.91 -3.17
CA ASN A 120 9.83 -6.71 -3.41
C ASN A 120 10.35 -7.30 -2.08
N SER A 121 11.35 -8.19 -2.15
CA SER A 121 11.98 -8.79 -0.98
C SER A 121 13.39 -8.25 -0.74
N HIS A 122 13.64 -6.97 -1.04
CA HIS A 122 14.95 -6.37 -0.80
C HIS A 122 15.31 -6.46 0.71
N PRO A 123 16.52 -6.92 1.09
CA PRO A 123 16.87 -7.17 2.50
C PRO A 123 16.67 -5.97 3.42
N LEU A 124 16.92 -4.76 2.94
CA LEU A 124 16.69 -3.54 3.73
C LEU A 124 15.21 -3.29 4.01
N ASN A 125 14.33 -3.52 3.02
CA ASN A 125 12.89 -3.34 3.20
C ASN A 125 12.35 -4.37 4.20
N LEU A 126 12.83 -5.61 4.15
CA LEU A 126 12.47 -6.66 5.11
C LEU A 126 12.94 -6.33 6.53
N LYS A 127 14.19 -5.88 6.69
CA LYS A 127 14.73 -5.47 8.00
C LYS A 127 13.98 -4.28 8.59
N LEU A 128 13.69 -3.27 7.77
CA LEU A 128 12.87 -2.14 8.20
C LEU A 128 11.45 -2.58 8.57
N ALA A 129 10.78 -3.42 7.77
CA ALA A 129 9.45 -3.93 8.12
C ALA A 129 9.45 -4.76 9.43
N ALA A 130 10.51 -5.53 9.67
CA ALA A 130 10.70 -6.25 10.93
C ALA A 130 10.93 -5.31 12.12
N TYR A 131 11.72 -4.26 11.95
CA TYR A 131 11.88 -3.22 12.96
C TYR A 131 10.55 -2.57 13.32
N LEU A 132 9.80 -2.10 12.32
CA LEU A 132 8.54 -1.40 12.51
C LEU A 132 7.49 -2.27 13.22
N SER A 133 7.33 -3.52 12.79
CA SER A 133 6.39 -4.47 13.41
C SER A 133 6.83 -4.95 14.80
N GLN A 134 8.13 -4.92 15.10
CA GLN A 134 8.64 -5.21 16.43
C GLN A 134 8.33 -4.09 17.43
N ILE A 135 8.55 -2.83 17.04
CA ILE A 135 8.34 -1.70 17.95
C ILE A 135 6.86 -1.28 18.04
N ASN A 136 6.07 -1.57 17.00
CA ASN A 136 4.65 -1.29 16.98
C ASN A 136 3.85 -2.57 16.65
N PRO A 137 3.24 -3.25 17.64
CA PRO A 137 2.52 -4.51 17.43
C PRO A 137 1.23 -4.36 16.60
N LEU A 138 0.80 -3.14 16.31
CA LEU A 138 -0.32 -2.89 15.41
C LEU A 138 0.08 -3.03 13.93
N VAL A 139 1.37 -2.90 13.62
CA VAL A 139 1.87 -2.94 12.24
C VAL A 139 1.85 -4.37 11.71
N ARG A 140 1.13 -4.56 10.61
CA ARG A 140 1.14 -5.79 9.80
C ARG A 140 2.03 -5.62 8.59
N VAL A 141 2.55 -6.74 8.08
CA VAL A 141 3.39 -6.76 6.88
C VAL A 141 2.75 -7.66 5.85
N TYR A 142 2.34 -7.06 4.74
CA TYR A 142 1.81 -7.74 3.56
C TYR A 142 2.85 -7.71 2.44
N ARG A 143 3.10 -8.85 1.81
CA ARG A 143 4.00 -8.94 0.65
C ARG A 143 3.20 -9.23 -0.60
N CYS A 144 3.17 -8.25 -1.49
CA CYS A 144 2.64 -8.35 -2.84
C CYS A 144 3.78 -8.67 -3.80
N SER A 145 3.94 -9.95 -4.15
CA SER A 145 5.03 -10.37 -5.03
C SER A 145 4.64 -10.27 -6.50
N PHE A 146 5.51 -9.65 -7.29
CA PHE A 146 5.46 -9.66 -8.75
C PHE A 146 6.53 -10.63 -9.29
N LYS A 147 6.36 -11.16 -10.50
CA LYS A 147 7.39 -12.06 -11.09
C LYS A 147 8.70 -11.31 -11.36
N SER A 148 8.62 -10.01 -11.64
CA SER A 148 9.75 -9.10 -11.77
C SER A 148 9.35 -7.67 -11.40
N ILE A 149 10.34 -6.80 -11.17
CA ILE A 149 10.12 -5.36 -10.97
C ILE A 149 9.41 -4.74 -12.18
N GLU A 150 9.64 -5.27 -13.38
CA GLU A 150 9.09 -4.75 -14.64
C GLU A 150 7.58 -5.01 -14.77
N GLU A 151 7.07 -6.01 -14.05
CA GLU A 151 5.65 -6.33 -13.94
C GLU A 151 4.95 -5.60 -12.78
N ASN A 152 5.68 -4.80 -11.98
CA ASN A 152 5.10 -4.02 -10.88
C ASN A 152 4.53 -2.69 -11.40
N PRO A 153 3.20 -2.50 -11.40
CA PRO A 153 2.57 -1.33 -11.99
C PRO A 153 2.39 -0.17 -10.99
N PHE A 154 2.97 -0.28 -9.79
CA PHE A 154 2.75 0.67 -8.68
C PHE A 154 3.79 1.78 -8.64
N VAL A 155 3.50 2.91 -7.99
CA VAL A 155 4.45 4.02 -7.80
C VAL A 155 5.78 3.54 -7.19
N ASN A 156 5.72 2.63 -6.22
CA ASN A 156 6.90 2.07 -5.56
C ASN A 156 7.79 1.23 -6.51
N SER A 157 7.39 0.93 -7.75
CA SER A 157 8.27 0.27 -8.72
C SER A 157 9.38 1.18 -9.25
N LEU A 158 9.25 2.49 -9.07
CA LEU A 158 10.23 3.50 -9.49
C LEU A 158 11.53 3.48 -8.69
N CYS A 159 11.54 2.86 -7.50
CA CYS A 159 12.71 2.74 -6.64
C CYS A 159 12.75 1.34 -6.01
N GLU A 160 13.94 0.74 -5.91
CA GLU A 160 14.09 -0.58 -5.30
C GLU A 160 13.81 -0.57 -3.79
N LEU A 161 14.16 0.53 -3.11
CA LEU A 161 13.93 0.69 -1.69
C LEU A 161 12.66 1.49 -1.44
N GLY A 162 11.90 1.06 -0.43
CA GLY A 162 10.60 1.63 -0.17
C GLY A 162 9.48 0.60 -0.16
N PHE A 163 8.31 1.09 0.22
CA PHE A 163 7.08 0.32 0.33
C PHE A 163 5.89 1.26 0.46
N ALA A 164 4.69 0.72 0.31
CA ALA A 164 3.49 1.46 0.64
C ALA A 164 3.15 1.31 2.13
N ILE A 165 2.62 2.38 2.72
CA ILE A 165 1.94 2.37 4.01
C ILE A 165 0.45 2.46 3.73
N GLU A 166 -0.27 1.39 4.05
CA GLU A 166 -1.71 1.30 3.97
C GLU A 166 -2.31 1.49 5.36
N VAL A 167 -3.42 2.23 5.45
CA VAL A 167 -4.14 2.44 6.72
C VAL A 167 -5.64 2.33 6.55
N GLY A 168 -6.26 1.44 7.33
CA GLY A 168 -7.70 1.20 7.30
C GLY A 168 -8.25 0.75 8.64
N PRO A 169 -9.57 0.83 8.87
CA PRO A 169 -10.60 1.18 7.90
C PRO A 169 -10.89 2.69 7.91
N ILE A 170 -10.87 3.32 6.74
CA ILE A 170 -11.22 4.73 6.53
C ILE A 170 -12.13 4.80 5.31
N ALA A 171 -13.36 5.32 5.48
CA ALA A 171 -14.21 5.57 4.32
C ALA A 171 -13.56 6.62 3.40
N GLN A 172 -13.68 6.42 2.10
CA GLN A 172 -13.12 7.34 1.11
C GLN A 172 -13.63 8.78 1.34
N ARG A 173 -12.73 9.75 1.18
CA ARG A 173 -12.94 11.18 1.45
C ARG A 173 -13.19 11.56 2.92
N LEU A 174 -12.79 10.69 3.86
CA LEU A 174 -12.77 11.04 5.28
C LEU A 174 -11.35 11.03 5.84
N LEU A 175 -11.17 11.78 6.92
CA LEU A 175 -10.01 11.71 7.79
C LEU A 175 -10.44 11.08 9.11
N LYS A 176 -9.61 10.18 9.65
CA LYS A 176 -9.72 9.71 11.03
C LYS A 176 -8.48 10.18 11.78
N ALA A 177 -8.67 11.06 12.77
CA ALA A 177 -7.55 11.74 13.43
C ALA A 177 -6.54 10.77 14.07
N GLU A 178 -7.02 9.71 14.71
CA GLU A 178 -6.17 8.66 15.29
C GLU A 178 -5.30 7.97 14.23
N LEU A 179 -5.91 7.47 13.15
CA LEU A 179 -5.18 6.81 12.07
C LEU A 179 -4.24 7.78 11.34
N PHE A 180 -4.62 9.04 11.18
CA PHE A 180 -3.76 10.07 10.62
C PHE A 180 -2.48 10.28 11.46
N GLN A 181 -2.63 10.37 12.79
CA GLN A 181 -1.51 10.50 13.72
C GLN A 181 -0.64 9.25 13.76
N GLN A 182 -1.25 8.06 13.75
CA GLN A 182 -0.51 6.79 13.70
C GLN A 182 0.28 6.63 12.39
N THR A 183 -0.29 7.04 11.25
CA THR A 183 0.44 7.05 9.98
C THR A 183 1.61 8.03 10.01
N GLU A 184 1.42 9.23 10.58
CA GLU A 184 2.51 10.21 10.76
C GLU A 184 3.64 9.67 11.65
N GLU A 185 3.32 9.05 12.77
CA GLU A 185 4.30 8.43 13.67
C GLU A 185 5.07 7.30 12.98
N LEU A 186 4.37 6.47 12.20
CA LEU A 186 4.99 5.40 11.42
C LEU A 186 5.95 5.95 10.37
N ILE A 187 5.59 7.05 9.69
CA ILE A 187 6.49 7.76 8.76
C ILE A 187 7.72 8.28 9.50
N SER A 188 7.55 8.96 10.64
CA SER A 188 8.69 9.46 11.44
C SER A 188 9.63 8.32 11.83
N THR A 189 9.07 7.18 12.26
CA THR A 189 9.84 5.99 12.63
C THR A 189 10.66 5.44 11.46
N VAL A 190 10.09 5.44 10.24
CA VAL A 190 10.84 5.05 9.03
C VAL A 190 12.01 6.00 8.80
N LEU A 191 11.78 7.30 8.89
CA LEU A 191 12.83 8.31 8.70
C LEU A 191 13.95 8.18 9.76
N ASP A 192 13.60 7.90 11.01
CA ASP A 192 14.55 7.64 12.09
C ASP A 192 15.39 6.39 11.84
N TYR A 193 14.78 5.32 11.34
CA TYR A 193 15.52 4.11 10.98
C TYR A 193 16.51 4.37 9.83
N ILE A 194 16.11 5.14 8.81
CA ILE A 194 16.99 5.52 7.69
C ILE A 194 18.15 6.41 8.19
N GLU A 195 17.89 7.34 9.10
CA GLU A 195 18.94 8.15 9.72
C GLU A 195 19.95 7.27 10.48
N GLY A 196 19.46 6.34 11.32
CA GLY A 196 20.31 5.37 12.02
C GLY A 196 21.12 4.50 11.06
N LEU A 197 20.53 4.07 9.94
CA LEU A 197 21.22 3.35 8.87
C LEU A 197 22.38 4.16 8.28
N ASN A 198 22.15 5.41 7.92
CA ASN A 198 23.17 6.29 7.35
C ASN A 198 24.31 6.60 8.32
N GLN A 199 24.00 6.69 9.63
CA GLN A 199 25.01 6.88 10.68
C GLN A 199 25.79 5.59 11.03
N GLY A 200 25.43 4.44 10.44
CA GLY A 200 26.00 3.15 10.80
C GLY A 200 25.53 2.61 12.16
N ALA A 201 24.49 3.23 12.74
CA ALA A 201 23.86 2.88 14.00
C ALA A 201 22.48 2.22 13.77
N ILE A 202 22.44 1.18 12.93
CA ILE A 202 21.20 0.48 12.57
C ILE A 202 20.56 -0.10 13.85
N PRO A 203 19.30 0.25 14.15
CA PRO A 203 18.59 -0.35 15.27
C PRO A 203 18.58 -1.88 15.18
N SER A 204 18.78 -2.55 16.32
CA SER A 204 18.66 -4.01 16.38
C SER A 204 17.22 -4.42 16.04
N THR A 205 17.09 -5.39 15.13
CA THR A 205 15.82 -5.99 14.74
C THR A 205 15.85 -7.48 15.07
N ASN A 206 14.68 -8.08 15.27
CA ASN A 206 14.56 -9.52 15.27
C ASN A 206 15.11 -10.12 13.97
N GLU A 207 15.68 -11.32 14.04
CA GLU A 207 16.11 -12.09 12.86
C GLU A 207 14.94 -12.71 12.11
N THR A 208 13.71 -12.53 12.62
CA THR A 208 12.50 -13.11 12.05
C THR A 208 11.42 -12.06 11.82
N LEU A 209 10.63 -12.28 10.76
CA LEU A 209 9.53 -11.42 10.36
C LEU A 209 8.28 -12.27 10.12
N ILE A 210 7.17 -11.91 10.76
CA ILE A 210 5.86 -12.45 10.40
C ILE A 210 5.28 -11.58 9.29
N LEU A 211 4.95 -12.20 8.17
CA LEU A 211 4.33 -11.54 7.02
C LEU A 211 3.16 -12.35 6.48
N TYR A 212 2.35 -11.68 5.66
CA TYR A 212 1.23 -12.24 4.94
C TYR A 212 1.55 -12.22 3.45
N ASP A 213 1.80 -13.38 2.87
CA ASP A 213 2.15 -13.53 1.46
C ASP A 213 0.91 -13.61 0.60
N HIS A 214 0.84 -12.80 -0.46
CA HIS A 214 -0.25 -12.87 -1.43
C HIS A 214 -0.38 -14.28 -2.04
N LEU A 215 -1.60 -14.81 -2.04
CA LEU A 215 -1.93 -16.07 -2.72
C LEU A 215 -2.79 -15.83 -3.96
N SER A 216 -3.92 -15.17 -3.78
CA SER A 216 -4.89 -14.95 -4.84
C SER A 216 -5.86 -13.82 -4.50
N VAL A 217 -6.61 -13.39 -5.50
CA VAL A 217 -7.79 -12.54 -5.35
C VAL A 217 -9.05 -13.38 -5.42
N VAL A 218 -10.09 -12.96 -4.70
CA VAL A 218 -11.41 -13.60 -4.72
C VAL A 218 -12.43 -12.55 -5.19
N ASP A 219 -13.20 -12.86 -6.23
CA ASP A 219 -14.27 -11.99 -6.72
C ASP A 219 -15.54 -12.16 -5.89
N TYR A 220 -16.46 -11.21 -6.01
CA TYR A 220 -17.81 -11.32 -5.48
C TYR A 220 -18.60 -12.43 -6.19
N PRO A 221 -19.59 -13.04 -5.53
CA PRO A 221 -20.53 -13.94 -6.19
C PRO A 221 -21.29 -13.19 -7.31
N LYS A 222 -21.08 -13.60 -8.56
CA LYS A 222 -21.67 -12.98 -9.75
C LYS A 222 -22.53 -13.94 -10.54
N GLN A 223 -23.62 -13.42 -11.09
CA GLN A 223 -24.45 -14.13 -12.07
C GLN A 223 -23.73 -14.22 -13.42
N GLN A 224 -24.30 -14.95 -14.39
CA GLN A 224 -23.75 -15.07 -15.74
C GLN A 224 -23.61 -13.72 -16.46
N ASP A 225 -24.45 -12.73 -16.12
CA ASP A 225 -24.40 -11.37 -16.68
C ASP A 225 -23.41 -10.44 -15.95
N GLY A 226 -22.65 -10.97 -14.97
CA GLY A 226 -21.66 -10.23 -14.19
C GLY A 226 -22.22 -9.47 -12.99
N LYS A 227 -23.54 -9.47 -12.76
CA LYS A 227 -24.13 -8.79 -11.60
C LYS A 227 -23.83 -9.54 -10.31
N ILE A 228 -23.41 -8.79 -9.30
CA ILE A 228 -23.22 -9.29 -7.94
C ILE A 228 -24.58 -9.75 -7.38
N PHE A 229 -24.64 -10.95 -6.79
CA PHE A 229 -25.85 -11.48 -6.13
C PHE A 229 -25.64 -11.82 -4.64
N GLY A 230 -24.48 -11.47 -4.09
CA GLY A 230 -24.15 -11.64 -2.69
C GLY A 230 -23.09 -10.65 -2.22
N MET A 231 -22.88 -10.57 -0.93
CA MET A 231 -21.94 -9.65 -0.28
C MET A 231 -21.11 -10.41 0.76
N ILE A 232 -20.07 -9.76 1.30
CA ILE A 232 -19.25 -10.32 2.37
C ILE A 232 -20.16 -10.81 3.52
N HIS A 233 -19.91 -12.02 4.01
CA HIS A 233 -20.68 -12.55 5.14
C HIS A 233 -20.41 -11.72 6.40
N PRO A 234 -21.43 -11.42 7.24
CA PRO A 234 -21.23 -10.63 8.47
C PRO A 234 -20.20 -11.22 9.43
N GLU A 235 -20.03 -12.54 9.43
CA GLU A 235 -19.00 -13.21 10.24
C GLU A 235 -17.58 -13.03 9.71
N LEU A 236 -17.39 -12.57 8.48
CA LEU A 236 -16.08 -12.29 7.88
C LEU A 236 -15.79 -10.79 7.75
N GLN A 237 -16.81 -9.95 7.65
CA GLN A 237 -16.66 -8.50 7.56
C GLN A 237 -15.73 -7.96 8.67
N ASP A 238 -14.82 -7.08 8.29
CA ASP A 238 -13.83 -6.44 9.17
C ASP A 238 -12.83 -7.40 9.86
N LYS A 239 -12.73 -8.66 9.41
CA LYS A 239 -11.79 -9.66 9.96
C LYS A 239 -10.51 -9.81 9.14
N ASP A 240 -10.02 -8.73 8.53
CA ASP A 240 -8.73 -8.72 7.85
C ASP A 240 -7.63 -9.27 8.78
N TYR A 241 -6.70 -10.05 8.22
CA TYR A 241 -5.61 -10.73 8.93
C TYR A 241 -6.03 -11.78 9.98
N GLN A 242 -7.31 -12.14 10.08
CA GLN A 242 -7.78 -13.27 10.89
C GLN A 242 -7.84 -14.55 10.06
N ALA A 243 -7.77 -15.72 10.71
CA ALA A 243 -7.81 -17.00 10.01
C ALA A 243 -9.21 -17.29 9.44
N LEU A 244 -9.26 -17.73 8.19
CA LEU A 244 -10.44 -18.25 7.50
C LEU A 244 -10.20 -19.72 7.15
N ASN A 245 -11.00 -20.62 7.72
CA ASN A 245 -10.85 -22.07 7.58
C ASN A 245 -11.86 -22.65 6.59
N PRO A 246 -11.55 -23.79 5.95
CA PRO A 246 -12.50 -24.48 5.09
C PRO A 246 -13.83 -24.72 5.81
N GLY A 247 -14.94 -24.32 5.19
CA GLY A 247 -16.28 -24.38 5.76
C GLY A 247 -16.74 -23.10 6.48
N ASP A 248 -15.85 -22.14 6.77
CA ASP A 248 -16.24 -20.87 7.37
C ASP A 248 -17.06 -20.01 6.37
N PRO A 249 -18.07 -19.24 6.83
CA PRO A 249 -18.84 -18.36 5.97
C PRO A 249 -18.00 -17.25 5.31
N ILE A 250 -18.06 -17.12 3.98
CA ILE A 250 -17.31 -16.10 3.23
C ILE A 250 -18.23 -15.06 2.57
N PHE A 251 -19.37 -15.49 2.02
CA PHE A 251 -20.38 -14.60 1.46
C PHE A 251 -21.78 -14.95 1.95
N ILE A 252 -22.69 -13.98 1.85
CA ILE A 252 -24.13 -14.18 1.98
C ILE A 252 -24.81 -13.68 0.71
N THR A 253 -25.67 -14.50 0.11
CA THR A 253 -26.47 -14.11 -1.05
C THR A 253 -27.60 -13.18 -0.66
N PHE A 254 -28.17 -12.44 -1.61
CA PHE A 254 -29.29 -11.52 -1.33
C PHE A 254 -30.58 -12.23 -0.89
N ASP A 255 -30.72 -13.54 -1.17
CA ASP A 255 -31.80 -14.39 -0.64
C ASP A 255 -31.45 -15.06 0.71
N GLY A 256 -30.34 -14.66 1.33
CA GLY A 256 -29.96 -15.06 2.70
C GLY A 256 -29.26 -16.41 2.81
N LYS A 257 -28.76 -16.99 1.70
CA LYS A 257 -27.99 -18.24 1.73
C LYS A 257 -26.52 -17.94 1.99
N THR A 258 -25.93 -18.69 2.91
CA THR A 258 -24.49 -18.63 3.18
C THR A 258 -23.72 -19.38 2.09
N ILE A 259 -22.67 -18.75 1.58
CA ILE A 259 -21.62 -19.39 0.79
C ILE A 259 -20.41 -19.51 1.71
N VAL A 260 -19.86 -20.72 1.81
CA VAL A 260 -18.71 -21.03 2.66
C VAL A 260 -17.41 -21.02 1.85
N TYR A 261 -16.28 -20.86 2.54
CA TYR A 261 -14.97 -20.98 1.94
C TYR A 261 -14.64 -22.45 1.66
N GLU A 262 -14.46 -22.79 0.38
CA GLU A 262 -14.21 -24.17 -0.09
C GLU A 262 -12.72 -24.47 -0.35
N GLY A 263 -11.81 -23.63 0.10
CA GLY A 263 -10.37 -23.87 -0.09
C GLY A 263 -9.87 -25.08 0.71
N ALA A 264 -8.68 -25.57 0.35
CA ALA A 264 -8.12 -26.78 0.97
C ALA A 264 -7.44 -26.54 2.33
N SER A 265 -7.10 -25.29 2.65
CA SER A 265 -6.37 -24.92 3.87
C SER A 265 -6.77 -23.55 4.37
N THR A 266 -6.45 -23.27 5.63
CA THR A 266 -6.63 -21.96 6.25
C THR A 266 -5.86 -20.87 5.50
N VAL A 267 -6.51 -19.74 5.30
CA VAL A 267 -5.94 -18.51 4.71
C VAL A 267 -6.22 -17.32 5.61
N TRP A 268 -5.58 -16.18 5.32
CA TRP A 268 -5.78 -14.92 6.04
C TRP A 268 -6.24 -13.85 5.04
N PRO A 269 -7.56 -13.63 4.89
CA PRO A 269 -8.07 -12.61 3.98
C PRO A 269 -7.65 -11.21 4.40
N ILE A 270 -7.41 -10.35 3.41
CA ILE A 270 -7.11 -8.92 3.55
C ILE A 270 -7.86 -8.13 2.48
N PHE A 271 -7.91 -6.81 2.61
CA PHE A 271 -8.70 -5.92 1.75
C PHE A 271 -10.17 -6.37 1.64
N ILE A 272 -10.71 -6.91 2.75
CA ILE A 272 -12.08 -7.40 2.80
C ILE A 272 -13.03 -6.21 2.58
N ASN A 273 -13.81 -6.28 1.51
CA ASN A 273 -14.79 -5.26 1.16
C ASN A 273 -14.19 -3.88 0.85
N GLU A 274 -13.03 -3.82 0.18
CA GLU A 274 -12.46 -2.55 -0.29
C GLU A 274 -13.35 -1.90 -1.35
N ALA A 275 -13.79 -0.67 -1.10
CA ALA A 275 -14.70 0.05 -1.98
C ALA A 275 -14.15 0.23 -3.41
N ALA A 276 -12.85 0.53 -3.55
CA ALA A 276 -12.18 0.69 -4.84
C ALA A 276 -12.06 -0.62 -5.64
N TYR A 277 -12.33 -1.77 -5.03
CA TYR A 277 -12.09 -3.08 -5.63
C TYR A 277 -13.35 -3.72 -6.24
N TYR A 278 -14.53 -3.13 -6.01
CA TYR A 278 -15.77 -3.54 -6.67
C TYR A 278 -15.68 -3.53 -8.19
N GLU A 279 -15.14 -2.45 -8.77
CA GLU A 279 -14.95 -2.35 -10.24
C GLU A 279 -13.92 -3.36 -10.77
N LYS A 280 -13.03 -3.83 -9.90
CA LYS A 280 -11.93 -4.74 -10.23
C LYS A 280 -12.35 -6.20 -10.08
N GLY A 281 -13.55 -6.47 -9.56
CA GLY A 281 -14.00 -7.82 -9.22
C GLY A 281 -13.14 -8.46 -8.14
N ILE A 282 -12.80 -7.69 -7.10
CA ILE A 282 -12.03 -8.19 -5.95
C ILE A 282 -12.85 -7.89 -4.69
N ALA A 283 -13.31 -8.94 -4.04
CA ALA A 283 -13.99 -8.88 -2.74
C ALA A 283 -13.00 -8.90 -1.57
N MET A 284 -11.90 -9.64 -1.74
CA MET A 284 -10.78 -9.74 -0.80
C MET A 284 -9.57 -10.37 -1.52
N CYS A 285 -8.39 -10.28 -0.90
CA CYS A 285 -7.21 -11.03 -1.28
C CYS A 285 -6.94 -12.11 -0.23
N PHE A 286 -6.67 -13.34 -0.64
CA PHE A 286 -6.16 -14.37 0.25
C PHE A 286 -4.66 -14.27 0.42
N THR A 287 -4.22 -14.49 1.65
CA THR A 287 -2.80 -14.55 1.99
C THR A 287 -2.46 -15.79 2.81
N GLN A 288 -1.17 -16.15 2.79
CA GLN A 288 -0.60 -17.11 3.71
C GLN A 288 0.20 -16.38 4.79
N ARG A 289 -0.11 -16.63 6.06
CA ARG A 289 0.72 -16.14 7.17
C ARG A 289 1.99 -16.99 7.25
N GLN A 290 3.14 -16.35 7.15
CA GLN A 290 4.46 -16.98 7.22
C GLN A 290 5.35 -16.28 8.24
N GLN A 291 6.28 -17.04 8.82
CA GLN A 291 7.42 -16.49 9.54
C GLN A 291 8.67 -16.79 8.73
N ILE A 292 9.41 -15.75 8.36
CA ILE A 292 10.65 -15.87 7.59
C ILE A 292 11.85 -15.41 8.42
N ASN A 293 13.05 -15.86 8.05
CA ASN A 293 14.32 -15.34 8.56
C ASN A 293 14.83 -14.25 7.61
N ILE A 294 15.43 -13.17 8.14
CA ILE A 294 15.83 -11.96 7.39
C ILE A 294 17.29 -11.56 7.58
#